data_AF-A0A0J0XB75-F1
#
_entry.id   AF-A0A0J0XB75-F1
#
_cell.length_a   1.000
_cell.length_b   1.000
_cell.length_c   1.000
_cell.angle_alpha   90.00
_cell.angle_beta   90.00
_cell.angle_gamma   90.00
#
_symmetry.space_group_name_H-M   'P 1'
#
loop_
_entity.id
_entity.type
_entity.pdbx_description
1 polymer ?
#
loop_
_entity_poly.entity_id
_entity_poly.type
_entity_poly.pdbx_seq_one_letter_code
_entity_poly.pdbx_strand_id
1 'polypeptide(L)'
;MRVVPHVAYVIARESEELKAKIEMLSEEYLEKDKAWREHCAYLDKLMEKRGPPPADLNRRRGAGDAVATEAEYQAILAGLADSAAKDPTHRATKTAATIPDMILTKERDFVYEDENYRVLDPLKTYDFNGDEDPVWTDDERAKFLKRYLTNPKLFGKI
;
A
#
# COMPACT_ATOMS: atom_id res chain seq x y z
N MET A 1 -26.07 -30.42 19.53
CA MET A 1 -25.10 -29.49 18.91
C MET A 1 -25.36 -29.45 17.41
N ARG A 2 -25.77 -28.31 16.87
CA ARG A 2 -26.18 -28.12 15.45
C ARG A 2 -25.50 -26.88 14.84
N VAL A 3 -24.29 -26.56 15.32
CA VAL A 3 -23.60 -25.28 15.05
C VAL A 3 -22.87 -25.28 13.71
N VAL A 4 -22.19 -26.38 13.37
CA VAL A 4 -21.42 -26.52 12.12
C VAL A 4 -22.26 -26.30 10.84
N PRO A 5 -23.46 -26.89 10.66
CA PRO A 5 -24.24 -26.66 9.43
C PRO A 5 -24.80 -25.24 9.32
N HIS A 6 -25.04 -24.57 10.46
CA HIS A 6 -25.53 -23.18 10.46
C HIS A 6 -24.42 -22.20 10.05
N VAL A 7 -23.20 -22.40 10.55
CA VAL A 7 -22.04 -21.58 10.19
C VAL A 7 -21.70 -21.73 8.70
N ALA A 8 -21.70 -22.96 8.17
CA ALA A 8 -21.46 -23.20 6.74
C ALA A 8 -22.50 -22.50 5.85
N TYR A 9 -23.78 -22.48 6.27
CA TYR A 9 -24.84 -21.78 5.57
C TYR A 9 -24.65 -20.25 5.58
N VAL A 10 -24.28 -19.68 6.73
CA VAL A 10 -24.01 -18.24 6.86
C VAL A 10 -22.85 -17.81 5.98
N ILE A 11 -21.74 -18.57 6.00
CA ILE A 11 -20.56 -18.30 5.17
C ILE A 11 -20.90 -18.39 3.68
N ALA A 12 -21.66 -19.41 3.27
CA ALA A 12 -22.06 -19.55 1.87
C ALA A 12 -22.88 -18.33 1.40
N ARG A 13 -23.85 -17.90 2.20
CA ARG A 13 -24.67 -16.71 1.92
C ARG A 13 -23.83 -15.43 1.85
N GLU A 14 -22.97 -15.20 2.84
CA GLU A 14 -22.06 -14.05 2.86
C GLU A 14 -21.12 -14.04 1.65
N SER A 15 -20.65 -15.21 1.21
CA SER A 15 -19.80 -15.33 0.02
C SER A 15 -20.54 -14.97 -1.27
N GLU A 16 -21.84 -15.28 -1.37
CA GLU A 16 -22.68 -14.92 -2.51
C GLU A 16 -22.98 -13.42 -2.52
N GLU A 17 -23.31 -12.84 -1.36
CA GLU A 17 -23.52 -11.40 -1.19
C GLU A 17 -22.26 -10.60 -1.53
N LEU A 18 -21.08 -11.06 -1.11
CA LEU A 18 -19.80 -10.45 -1.44
C LEU A 18 -19.50 -10.51 -2.94
N LYS A 19 -19.74 -11.67 -3.59
CA LYS A 19 -19.55 -11.81 -5.04
C LYS A 19 -20.45 -10.85 -5.81
N ALA A 20 -21.73 -10.76 -5.46
CA ALA A 20 -22.66 -9.85 -6.10
C ALA A 20 -22.24 -8.38 -5.92
N LYS A 21 -21.75 -8.02 -4.72
CA LYS A 21 -21.24 -6.67 -4.44
C LYS A 21 -19.97 -6.37 -5.24
N ILE A 22 -19.05 -7.32 -5.36
CA ILE A 22 -17.82 -7.17 -6.15
C ILE A 22 -18.16 -6.97 -7.63
N GLU A 23 -19.09 -7.77 -8.16
CA GLU A 23 -19.53 -7.67 -9.56
C GLU A 23 -20.11 -6.28 -9.86
N MET A 24 -21.06 -5.82 -9.06
CA MET A 24 -21.65 -4.48 -9.19
C MET A 24 -20.60 -3.35 -9.09
N LEU A 25 -19.68 -3.43 -8.13
CA LEU A 25 -18.60 -2.44 -7.98
C LEU A 25 -17.62 -2.48 -9.15
N SER A 26 -17.37 -3.66 -9.71
CA SER A 26 -16.49 -3.82 -10.88
C SER A 26 -17.10 -3.16 -12.11
N GLU A 27 -18.41 -3.28 -12.32
CA GLU A 27 -19.13 -2.62 -13.42
C GLU A 27 -19.10 -1.10 -13.26
N GLU A 28 -19.41 -0.60 -12.06
CA GLU A 28 -19.37 0.84 -11.77
C GLU A 28 -17.96 1.41 -12.02
N TYR A 29 -16.93 0.71 -11.60
CA TYR A 29 -15.55 1.13 -11.81
C TYR A 29 -15.18 1.17 -13.30
N LEU A 30 -15.57 0.15 -14.09
CA LEU A 30 -15.33 0.12 -15.53
C LEU A 30 -15.99 1.29 -16.26
N GLU A 31 -17.20 1.69 -15.84
CA GLU A 31 -17.88 2.87 -16.39
C GLU A 31 -17.12 4.16 -16.06
N LYS A 32 -16.65 4.33 -14.82
CA LYS A 32 -15.85 5.49 -14.42
C LYS A 32 -14.49 5.53 -15.14
N ASP A 33 -13.82 4.38 -15.30
CA ASP A 33 -12.55 4.28 -16.03
C ASP A 33 -12.73 4.69 -17.51
N LYS A 34 -13.81 4.24 -18.14
CA LYS A 34 -14.15 4.65 -19.51
C LYS A 34 -14.34 6.17 -19.61
N ALA A 35 -15.15 6.76 -18.72
CA ALA A 35 -15.38 8.21 -18.71
C ALA A 35 -14.08 9.00 -18.46
N TRP A 36 -13.21 8.52 -17.57
CA TRP A 36 -11.90 9.10 -17.31
C TRP A 36 -11.00 9.05 -18.55
N ARG A 37 -10.91 7.91 -19.23
CA ARG A 37 -10.11 7.75 -20.46
C ARG A 37 -10.61 8.64 -21.59
N GLU A 38 -11.93 8.76 -21.75
CA GLU A 38 -12.53 9.67 -22.73
C GLU A 38 -12.17 11.13 -22.42
N HIS A 39 -12.17 11.52 -21.14
CA HIS A 39 -11.75 12.84 -20.70
C HIS A 39 -10.25 13.10 -20.93
N CYS A 40 -9.37 12.13 -20.63
CA CYS A 40 -7.95 12.22 -20.96
C CYS A 40 -7.73 12.41 -22.47
N ALA A 41 -8.39 11.60 -23.30
CA ALA A 41 -8.30 11.72 -24.76
C ALA A 41 -8.83 13.07 -25.28
N TYR A 42 -9.84 13.64 -24.62
CA TYR A 42 -10.32 14.98 -24.91
C TYR A 42 -9.27 16.06 -24.59
N LEU A 43 -8.63 15.97 -23.42
CA LEU A 43 -7.56 16.90 -23.03
C LEU A 43 -6.35 16.82 -23.98
N ASP A 44 -5.97 15.61 -24.40
CA ASP A 44 -4.87 15.41 -25.35
C ASP A 44 -5.17 16.06 -26.71
N LYS A 45 -6.39 15.90 -27.22
CA LYS A 45 -6.84 16.60 -28.45
C LYS A 45 -6.84 18.12 -28.29
N LEU A 46 -7.17 18.62 -27.09
CA LEU A 46 -7.15 20.05 -26.79
C LEU A 46 -5.71 20.59 -26.74
N MET A 47 -4.79 19.83 -26.17
CA MET A 47 -3.35 20.12 -26.15
C MET A 47 -2.76 20.14 -27.56
N GLU A 48 -3.11 19.16 -28.39
CA GLU A 48 -2.65 19.08 -29.79
C GLU A 48 -3.08 20.31 -30.60
N LYS A 49 -4.32 20.78 -30.43
CA LYS A 49 -4.84 21.99 -31.09
C LYS A 49 -4.19 23.28 -30.60
N ARG A 50 -3.73 23.32 -29.34
CA ARG A 50 -3.09 24.51 -28.76
C ARG A 50 -1.71 24.79 -29.36
N GLY A 51 -1.07 23.77 -29.95
CA GLY A 51 0.30 23.85 -30.46
C GLY A 51 1.33 24.01 -29.33
N PRO A 52 2.64 23.97 -29.65
CA PRO A 52 3.68 24.22 -28.67
C PRO A 52 3.48 25.59 -28.01
N PRO A 53 3.77 25.73 -26.70
CA PRO A 53 3.62 27.00 -26.01
C PRO A 53 4.40 28.10 -26.75
N PRO A 54 3.85 29.33 -26.85
CA PRO A 54 4.52 30.42 -27.55
C PRO A 54 5.94 30.59 -27.03
N ALA A 55 6.93 30.54 -27.93
CA ALA A 55 8.34 30.73 -27.60
C ALA A 55 8.64 32.08 -26.89
N ASP A 56 7.68 33.01 -26.98
CA ASP A 56 7.82 34.40 -26.56
C ASP A 56 7.73 34.63 -25.05
N LEU A 57 7.30 33.66 -24.24
CA LEU A 57 7.28 33.84 -22.78
C LEU A 57 8.66 33.72 -22.14
N ASN A 58 9.66 33.15 -22.84
CA ASN A 58 11.03 33.00 -22.33
C ASN A 58 12.01 34.06 -22.85
N ARG A 59 11.58 34.97 -23.74
CA ARG A 59 12.44 36.04 -24.29
C ARG A 59 12.74 37.18 -23.32
N ARG A 60 12.15 37.20 -22.12
CA ARG A 60 12.36 38.27 -21.12
C ARG A 60 13.65 38.12 -20.30
N ARG A 61 14.45 37.07 -20.50
CA ARG A 61 15.83 36.99 -19.99
C ARG A 61 16.77 36.93 -21.19
N GLY A 62 17.24 38.10 -21.59
CA GLY A 62 18.01 38.28 -22.82
C GLY A 62 19.24 37.37 -22.92
N ALA A 63 19.29 36.60 -23.99
CA ALA A 63 20.52 36.29 -24.68
C ALA A 63 20.42 36.97 -26.04
N GLY A 64 21.29 37.94 -26.31
CA GLY A 64 21.42 38.49 -27.66
C GLY A 64 21.86 37.39 -28.62
N ASP A 65 21.60 37.57 -29.91
CA ASP A 65 21.95 36.63 -30.99
C ASP A 65 23.48 36.41 -31.14
N ALA A 66 24.30 37.15 -30.39
CA ALA A 66 25.75 37.02 -30.35
C ALA A 66 26.23 36.77 -28.92
N VAL A 67 27.10 35.77 -28.76
CA VAL A 67 27.83 35.46 -27.52
C VAL A 67 29.21 36.11 -27.61
N ALA A 68 29.51 37.07 -26.74
CA ALA A 68 30.76 37.82 -26.81
C ALA A 68 31.88 37.17 -26.00
N THR A 69 31.56 36.36 -24.99
CA THR A 69 32.55 35.72 -24.10
C THR A 69 32.22 34.28 -23.74
N GLU A 70 33.25 33.47 -23.43
CA GLU A 70 33.09 32.09 -22.93
C GLU A 70 32.29 32.03 -21.62
N ALA A 71 32.41 33.04 -20.76
CA ALA A 71 31.64 33.13 -19.52
C ALA A 71 30.12 33.28 -19.78
N GLU A 72 29.74 34.06 -20.80
CA GLU A 72 28.35 34.18 -21.24
C GLU A 72 27.84 32.85 -21.83
N TYR A 73 28.69 32.16 -22.61
CA TYR A 73 28.36 30.84 -23.15
C TYR A 73 28.03 29.83 -22.04
N GLN A 74 28.87 29.75 -21.01
CA GLN A 74 28.65 28.86 -19.87
C GLN A 74 27.40 29.26 -19.05
N ALA A 75 27.14 30.56 -18.88
CA ALA A 75 25.94 31.05 -18.20
C ALA A 75 24.65 30.69 -18.96
N ILE A 76 24.68 30.75 -20.29
CA ILE A 76 23.56 30.34 -21.15
C ILE A 76 23.34 28.82 -21.05
N LEU A 77 24.40 28.01 -21.12
CA LEU A 77 24.29 26.56 -20.96
C LEU A 77 23.74 26.16 -19.58
N ALA A 78 24.22 26.81 -18.52
CA ALA A 78 23.70 26.60 -17.16
C ALA A 78 22.22 26.99 -17.05
N GLY A 79 21.82 28.12 -17.63
CA GLY A 79 20.43 28.56 -17.67
C GLY A 79 19.52 27.62 -18.46
N LEU A 80 20.02 27.05 -19.56
CA LEU A 80 19.29 26.08 -20.40
C LEU A 80 19.04 24.78 -19.62
N ALA A 81 20.06 24.26 -18.94
CA ALA A 81 19.94 23.08 -18.09
C ALA A 81 18.92 23.30 -16.95
N ASP A 82 18.93 24.47 -16.33
CA ASP A 82 17.99 24.87 -15.29
C ASP A 82 16.55 25.03 -15.81
N SER A 83 16.39 25.49 -17.05
CA SER A 83 15.08 25.66 -17.70
C SER A 83 14.42 24.32 -18.00
N ALA A 84 15.19 23.33 -18.46
CA ALA A 84 14.72 21.97 -18.68
C ALA A 84 14.31 21.29 -17.36
N ALA A 85 15.01 21.58 -16.26
CA ALA A 85 14.65 21.08 -14.93
C ALA A 85 13.38 21.72 -14.35
N LYS A 86 13.04 22.95 -14.78
CA LYS A 86 11.88 23.71 -14.29
C LYS A 86 10.65 23.58 -15.18
N ASP A 87 10.74 22.91 -16.32
CA ASP A 87 9.59 22.67 -17.19
C ASP A 87 8.54 21.81 -16.45
N PRO A 88 7.32 22.34 -16.25
CA PRO A 88 6.25 21.62 -15.58
C PRO A 88 5.93 20.27 -16.24
N THR A 89 6.10 20.15 -17.56
CA THR A 89 5.80 18.92 -18.30
C THR A 89 6.83 17.82 -18.02
N HIS A 90 8.12 18.14 -18.09
CA HIS A 90 9.20 17.22 -17.72
C HIS A 90 9.21 16.85 -16.24
N ARG A 91 8.76 17.76 -15.37
CA ARG A 91 8.57 17.43 -13.95
C ARG A 91 7.39 16.49 -13.76
N ALA A 92 6.26 16.76 -14.41
CA ALA A 92 5.06 15.94 -14.32
C ALA A 92 5.31 14.49 -14.79
N THR A 93 6.07 14.27 -15.86
CA THR A 93 6.41 12.91 -16.31
C THR A 93 7.23 12.12 -15.29
N LYS A 94 8.11 12.79 -14.53
CA LYS A 94 8.91 12.16 -13.47
C LYS A 94 8.16 11.96 -12.16
N THR A 95 7.16 12.82 -11.87
CA THR A 95 6.42 12.80 -10.60
C THR A 95 5.02 12.21 -10.71
N ALA A 96 4.57 11.82 -11.91
CA ALA A 96 3.27 11.20 -12.10
C ALA A 96 3.26 9.82 -11.44
N ALA A 97 2.26 9.59 -10.58
CA ALA A 97 2.01 8.26 -10.03
C ALA A 97 1.27 7.42 -11.07
N THR A 98 1.80 6.23 -11.38
CA THR A 98 1.05 5.21 -12.13
C THR A 98 0.06 4.56 -11.17
N ILE A 99 -1.22 4.93 -11.28
CA ILE A 99 -2.29 4.32 -10.49
C ILE A 99 -2.58 2.95 -11.10
N PRO A 100 -2.36 1.83 -10.37
CA PRO A 100 -2.70 0.51 -10.86
C PRO A 100 -4.22 0.34 -10.93
N ASP A 101 -4.66 -0.55 -11.81
CA ASP A 101 -6.08 -0.87 -11.98
C ASP A 101 -6.70 -1.36 -10.66
N MET A 102 -7.86 -0.83 -10.28
CA MET A 102 -8.55 -1.19 -9.04
C MET A 102 -9.27 -2.55 -9.12
N ILE A 103 -9.26 -3.23 -10.27
CA ILE A 103 -9.78 -4.58 -10.38
C ILE A 103 -9.01 -5.49 -9.42
N LEU A 104 -9.72 -6.00 -8.41
CA LEU A 104 -9.20 -6.94 -7.42
C LEU A 104 -8.80 -8.23 -8.13
N THR A 105 -7.51 -8.42 -8.41
CA THR A 105 -6.97 -9.72 -8.81
C THR A 105 -7.08 -10.73 -7.67
N LYS A 106 -7.12 -12.04 -7.99
CA LYS A 106 -7.11 -13.15 -7.01
C LYS A 106 -5.96 -13.06 -5.99
N GLU A 107 -4.88 -12.36 -6.34
CA GLU A 107 -3.73 -12.12 -5.44
C GLU A 107 -4.07 -11.22 -4.25
N ARG A 108 -5.23 -10.55 -4.25
CA ARG A 108 -5.77 -9.76 -3.14
C ARG A 108 -7.01 -10.38 -2.50
N ASP A 109 -7.21 -11.69 -2.66
CA ASP A 109 -8.16 -12.46 -1.86
C ASP A 109 -7.62 -12.58 -0.42
N PHE A 110 -7.59 -11.45 0.30
CA PHE A 110 -7.33 -11.45 1.73
C PHE A 110 -8.54 -12.09 2.40
N VAL A 111 -8.40 -13.37 2.76
CA VAL A 111 -9.34 -14.02 3.67
C VAL A 111 -9.16 -13.35 5.03
N TYR A 112 -10.23 -12.75 5.53
CA TYR A 112 -10.26 -12.24 6.89
C TYR A 112 -10.14 -13.43 7.85
N GLU A 113 -8.96 -13.61 8.46
CA GLU A 113 -8.80 -14.51 9.60
C GLU A 113 -9.49 -13.87 10.81
N ASP A 114 -10.77 -14.22 11.03
CA ASP A 114 -11.54 -13.79 12.21
C ASP A 114 -11.19 -14.61 13.47
N GLU A 115 -10.02 -15.25 13.51
CA GLU A 115 -9.53 -15.86 14.74
C GLU A 115 -9.02 -14.77 15.70
N ASN A 116 -9.96 -13.97 16.20
CA ASN A 116 -9.70 -12.88 17.14
C ASN A 116 -9.28 -13.38 18.55
N TYR A 117 -9.01 -14.68 18.71
CA TYR A 117 -8.69 -15.39 19.97
C TYR A 117 -9.47 -14.87 21.18
N ARG A 118 -10.75 -14.54 20.97
CA ARG A 118 -11.54 -13.83 21.97
C ARG A 118 -11.84 -14.77 23.14
N VAL A 119 -11.21 -14.50 24.27
CA VAL A 119 -11.49 -15.18 25.53
C VAL A 119 -12.84 -14.69 26.08
N LEU A 120 -13.87 -15.53 26.02
CA LEU A 120 -15.22 -15.20 26.48
C LEU A 120 -15.35 -15.25 28.01
N ASP A 121 -14.62 -16.16 28.65
CA ASP A 121 -14.61 -16.32 30.10
C ASP A 121 -13.17 -16.54 30.57
N PRO A 122 -12.48 -15.47 31.01
CA PRO A 122 -11.09 -15.57 31.43
C PRO A 122 -10.87 -16.55 32.58
N LEU A 123 -11.82 -16.65 33.52
CA LEU A 123 -11.67 -17.50 34.71
C LEU A 123 -11.75 -18.99 34.37
N LYS A 124 -12.45 -19.34 33.28
CA LYS A 124 -12.49 -20.70 32.76
C LYS A 124 -11.35 -21.01 31.81
N THR A 125 -10.91 -20.02 31.03
CA THR A 125 -9.86 -20.22 30.02
C THR A 125 -8.47 -20.27 30.62
N TYR A 126 -8.22 -19.57 31.72
CA TYR A 126 -6.95 -19.62 32.42
C TYR A 126 -7.11 -20.37 33.73
N ASP A 127 -6.20 -21.30 33.99
CA ASP A 127 -6.15 -22.02 35.25
C ASP A 127 -5.56 -21.13 36.35
N PHE A 128 -6.43 -20.38 37.03
CA PHE A 128 -6.04 -19.57 38.19
C PHE A 128 -5.96 -20.37 39.48
N ASN A 129 -6.60 -21.55 39.52
CA ASN A 129 -6.73 -22.35 40.73
C ASN A 129 -5.68 -23.47 40.81
N GLY A 130 -4.99 -23.77 39.71
CA GLY A 130 -4.07 -24.89 39.62
C GLY A 130 -4.81 -26.23 39.54
N ASP A 131 -6.02 -26.22 38.99
CA ASP A 131 -6.88 -27.40 38.87
C ASP A 131 -6.46 -28.31 37.70
N GLU A 132 -5.64 -27.81 36.76
CA GLU A 132 -5.10 -28.58 35.64
C GLU A 132 -3.89 -29.45 36.05
N ASP A 133 -3.60 -30.44 35.21
CA ASP A 133 -2.48 -31.35 35.42
C ASP A 133 -1.18 -30.55 35.58
N PRO A 134 -0.30 -30.93 36.54
CA PRO A 134 0.96 -30.25 36.74
C PRO A 134 1.78 -30.22 35.44
N VAL A 135 1.96 -29.02 34.88
CA VAL A 135 2.71 -28.80 33.63
C VAL A 135 4.16 -29.30 33.73
N TRP A 136 4.66 -29.48 34.94
CA TRP A 136 6.04 -29.87 35.24
C TRP A 136 6.06 -31.03 36.23
N THR A 137 6.87 -32.05 35.92
CA THR A 137 7.20 -33.12 36.85
C THR A 137 8.16 -32.64 37.95
N ASP A 138 8.21 -33.36 39.07
CA ASP A 138 9.10 -33.02 40.19
C ASP A 138 10.59 -33.04 39.80
N ASP A 139 10.96 -33.96 38.90
CA ASP A 139 12.32 -34.07 38.37
C ASP A 139 12.71 -32.85 37.50
N GLU A 140 11.79 -32.37 36.67
CA GLU A 140 11.99 -31.17 35.85
C GLU A 140 12.11 -29.91 36.71
N ARG A 141 11.28 -29.79 37.76
CA ARG A 141 11.36 -28.70 38.74
C ARG A 141 12.72 -28.70 39.43
N ALA A 142 13.21 -29.85 39.88
CA ALA A 142 14.52 -29.96 40.52
C ALA A 142 15.66 -29.54 39.58
N LYS A 143 15.59 -29.95 38.31
CA LYS A 143 16.59 -29.60 37.30
C LYS A 143 16.60 -28.11 36.99
N PHE A 144 15.43 -27.48 36.88
CA PHE A 144 15.30 -26.05 36.69
C PHE A 144 15.81 -25.26 37.88
N LEU A 145 15.45 -25.62 39.11
CA LEU A 145 15.96 -24.96 40.32
C LEU A 145 17.48 -24.99 40.38
N LYS A 146 18.10 -26.13 40.08
CA LYS A 146 19.56 -26.27 40.04
C LYS A 146 20.21 -25.35 39.00
N ARG A 147 19.63 -25.25 37.81
CA ARG A 147 20.15 -24.37 36.74
C ARG A 147 19.86 -22.90 36.99
N TYR A 148 18.73 -22.58 37.62
CA TYR A 148 18.36 -21.23 38.01
C TYR A 148 19.30 -20.69 39.10
N LEU A 149 19.68 -21.51 40.08
CA LEU A 149 20.69 -21.13 41.08
C LEU A 149 22.07 -20.87 40.47
N THR A 150 22.41 -21.59 39.39
CA THR A 150 23.68 -21.42 38.67
C THR A 150 23.65 -20.20 37.74
N ASN A 151 22.49 -19.92 37.13
CA ASN A 151 22.29 -18.85 36.14
C ASN A 151 21.00 -18.06 36.46
N PRO A 152 21.02 -17.19 37.49
CA PRO A 152 19.83 -16.50 37.97
C PRO A 152 19.23 -15.61 36.87
N LYS A 153 17.93 -15.80 36.61
CA LYS A 153 17.11 -15.04 35.64
C LYS A 153 17.60 -15.11 34.17
N LEU A 154 18.46 -16.06 33.83
CA LEU A 154 18.94 -16.31 32.47
C LEU A 154 18.23 -17.53 31.86
N PHE A 155 16.93 -17.39 31.58
CA PHE A 155 16.08 -18.50 31.13
C PHE A 155 16.53 -19.15 29.82
N GLY A 156 17.20 -18.42 28.92
CA GLY A 156 17.75 -19.01 27.69
C GLY A 156 18.92 -19.99 27.90
N LYS A 157 19.47 -20.07 29.12
CA LYS A 157 20.55 -21.01 29.48
C LYS A 157 20.09 -22.14 30.41
N ILE A 158 18.84 -22.10 30.86
CA ILE A 158 18.25 -23.07 31.78
C ILE A 158 17.63 -24.20 30.97
#